data_AF-A0A9Q0S2S2-F1
#
_entry.id   AF-A0A9Q0S2S2-F1
#
_cell.length_a   1.000
_cell.length_b   1.000
_cell.length_c   1.000
_cell.angle_alpha   90.00
_cell.angle_beta   90.00
_cell.angle_gamma   90.00
#
_symmetry.space_group_name_H-M   'P 1'
#
loop_
_entity.id
_entity.type
_entity.pdbx_description
1 polymer ?
#
loop_
_entity_poly.entity_id
_entity_poly.type
_entity_poly.pdbx_seq_one_letter_code
_entity_poly.pdbx_strand_id
1 'polypeptide(L)'
;MREAEKYAEEETNIQKLTGSVLMWRGMLENVFPMVLVCLIGPWSDKYGRKTPMLLVMLSFIVQHFLLILCALDTSSTIGANSVGVISSFIVSLTGNNACFIMCCFSYVSDTTHKDKLTQKTGITGCCMFLAFTFGMGLSGALSSLGFVKIFTIAAIVETIGFIWLLYGLPNVVRDEKALKRTTIQKMLSELFDKQNVVDAINSGVKARPGNDRLKLLALLASHCLVMAPMMGEGAVMYLFGKYKFGWDAAAFATFMTFKMVFGFVGNFVSMIVFSKLKLSDPSIGIVSCVAH
;
A
#
# COMPACT_ATOMS: atom_id res chain seq x y z
N MET A 1 -9.88 -0.58 44.95
CA MET A 1 -10.70 0.36 44.14
C MET A 1 -9.86 1.53 43.63
N ARG A 2 -9.17 2.28 44.47
CA ARG A 2 -8.33 3.43 44.06
C ARG A 2 -7.16 3.11 43.10
N GLU A 3 -6.54 1.94 43.23
CA GLU A 3 -5.50 1.48 42.28
C GLU A 3 -6.11 1.05 40.93
N ALA A 4 -7.25 0.36 40.93
CA ALA A 4 -7.96 -0.02 39.72
C ALA A 4 -8.46 1.19 38.92
N GLU A 5 -8.90 2.25 39.60
CA GLU A 5 -9.24 3.53 38.97
C GLU A 5 -8.01 4.22 38.37
N LYS A 6 -6.87 4.18 39.06
CA LYS A 6 -5.60 4.74 38.58
C LYS A 6 -5.07 3.98 37.36
N TYR A 7 -5.16 2.64 37.36
CA TYR A 7 -4.83 1.80 36.20
C TYR A 7 -5.76 2.06 35.03
N ALA A 8 -7.07 2.22 35.27
CA ALA A 8 -8.04 2.54 34.22
C ALA A 8 -7.81 3.93 33.61
N GLU A 9 -7.42 4.92 34.42
CA GLU A 9 -7.07 6.27 33.97
C GLU A 9 -5.76 6.27 33.17
N GLU A 10 -4.75 5.54 33.63
CA GLU A 10 -3.47 5.37 32.93
C GLU A 10 -3.63 4.62 31.61
N GLU A 11 -4.44 3.56 31.58
CA GLU A 11 -4.79 2.84 30.36
C GLU A 11 -5.55 3.74 29.38
N THR A 12 -6.48 4.56 29.86
CA THR A 12 -7.21 5.55 29.04
C THR A 12 -6.25 6.58 28.45
N ASN A 13 -5.27 7.05 29.23
CA ASN A 13 -4.27 8.01 28.77
C ASN A 13 -3.31 7.40 27.73
N ILE A 14 -2.88 6.16 27.93
CA ILE A 14 -2.09 5.42 26.94
C ILE A 14 -2.91 5.23 25.66
N GLN A 15 -4.17 4.80 25.75
CA GLN A 15 -5.05 4.62 24.59
C GLN A 15 -5.27 5.94 23.82
N LYS A 16 -5.47 7.06 24.51
CA LYS A 16 -5.58 8.39 23.88
C LYS A 16 -4.28 8.78 23.17
N LEU A 17 -3.13 8.59 23.82
CA LEU A 17 -1.82 8.89 23.25
C LEU A 17 -1.56 8.01 22.01
N THR A 18 -1.72 6.69 22.14
CA THR A 18 -1.58 5.73 21.04
C THR A 18 -2.53 6.04 19.90
N GLY A 19 -3.79 6.37 20.19
CA GLY A 19 -4.78 6.79 19.19
C GLY A 19 -4.35 8.04 18.43
N SER A 20 -3.85 9.07 19.12
CA SER A 20 -3.33 10.29 18.48
C SER A 20 -2.12 10.00 17.58
N VAL A 21 -1.20 9.14 18.02
CA VAL A 21 -0.01 8.75 17.25
C VAL A 21 -0.39 7.94 16.01
N LEU A 22 -1.31 6.98 16.15
CA LEU A 22 -1.85 6.21 15.03
C LEU A 22 -2.53 7.12 14.00
N MET A 23 -3.28 8.13 14.45
CA MET A 23 -3.92 9.09 13.57
C MET A 23 -2.89 9.90 12.77
N TRP A 24 -1.92 10.52 13.43
CA TRP A 24 -0.86 11.29 12.76
C TRP A 24 -0.03 10.43 11.81
N ARG A 25 0.32 9.22 12.24
CA ARG A 25 1.01 8.24 11.41
C ARG A 25 0.20 7.88 10.17
N GLY A 26 -1.09 7.55 10.34
CA GLY A 26 -1.98 7.24 9.23
C GLY A 26 -2.13 8.38 8.25
N MET A 27 -2.19 9.63 8.73
CA MET A 27 -2.22 10.81 7.85
C MET A 27 -0.92 10.97 7.07
N LEU A 28 0.24 10.85 7.72
CA LEU A 28 1.53 10.95 7.05
C LEU A 28 1.70 9.85 6.01
N GLU A 29 1.39 8.60 6.35
CA GLU A 29 1.59 7.44 5.49
C GLU A 29 0.62 7.38 4.30
N ASN A 30 -0.46 8.17 4.28
CA ASN A 30 -1.46 8.14 3.20
C ASN A 30 -1.62 9.47 2.46
N VAL A 31 -1.78 10.58 3.18
CA VAL A 31 -2.04 11.90 2.55
C VAL A 31 -0.79 12.40 1.84
N PHE A 32 0.38 12.24 2.45
CA PHE A 32 1.62 12.75 1.88
C PHE A 32 2.05 11.94 0.63
N PRO A 33 2.03 10.60 0.66
CA PRO A 33 2.19 9.77 -0.53
C PRO A 33 1.22 10.07 -1.67
N MET A 34 -0.05 10.37 -1.37
CA MET A 34 -1.04 10.68 -2.41
C MET A 34 -0.59 11.86 -3.30
N VAL A 35 -0.03 12.92 -2.71
CA VAL A 35 0.49 14.08 -3.46
C VAL A 35 1.76 13.70 -4.22
N LEU A 36 2.67 12.96 -3.59
CA LEU A 36 3.92 12.55 -4.21
C LEU A 36 3.71 11.60 -5.40
N VAL A 37 2.71 10.72 -5.35
CA VAL A 37 2.39 9.82 -6.46
C VAL A 37 2.04 10.61 -7.73
N CYS A 38 1.36 11.75 -7.61
CA CYS A 38 1.09 12.65 -8.75
C CYS A 38 2.36 13.25 -9.37
N LEU A 39 3.43 13.41 -8.58
CA LEU A 39 4.74 13.88 -9.06
C LEU A 39 5.59 12.73 -9.62
N ILE A 40 5.66 11.62 -8.89
CA ILE A 40 6.49 10.46 -9.22
C ILE A 40 5.92 9.72 -10.44
N GLY A 41 4.61 9.75 -10.67
CA GLY A 41 3.97 9.16 -11.85
C GLY A 41 4.61 9.64 -13.15
N PRO A 42 4.39 10.91 -13.55
CA PRO A 42 5.00 11.49 -14.75
C PRO A 42 6.53 11.41 -14.78
N TRP A 43 7.17 11.58 -13.61
CA TRP A 43 8.63 11.45 -13.50
C TRP A 43 9.12 10.05 -13.85
N SER A 44 8.43 9.01 -13.36
CA SER A 44 8.78 7.61 -13.61
C SER A 44 8.42 7.16 -15.02
N ASP A 45 7.47 7.80 -15.70
CA ASP A 45 7.24 7.62 -17.15
C ASP A 45 8.50 8.00 -17.96
N LYS A 46 9.18 9.08 -17.54
CA LYS A 46 10.34 9.64 -18.25
C LYS A 46 11.64 8.92 -17.93
N TYR A 47 11.87 8.64 -16.65
CA TYR A 47 13.16 8.14 -16.14
C TYR A 47 13.18 6.64 -15.82
N GLY A 48 12.04 5.97 -15.97
CA GLY A 48 11.87 4.55 -15.72
C GLY A 48 11.20 4.26 -14.37
N ARG A 49 10.45 3.14 -14.34
CA ARG A 49 9.68 2.71 -13.17
C ARG A 49 10.52 2.05 -12.07
N LYS A 50 11.71 1.55 -12.43
CA LYS A 50 12.58 0.79 -11.52
C LYS A 50 13.15 1.66 -10.39
N THR A 51 13.59 2.88 -10.71
CA THR A 51 14.20 3.78 -9.73
C THR A 51 13.27 4.15 -8.57
N PRO A 52 12.01 4.60 -8.80
CA PRO A 52 11.09 4.86 -7.70
C PRO A 52 10.77 3.60 -6.88
N MET A 53 10.61 2.42 -7.51
CA MET A 53 10.41 1.17 -6.77
C MET A 53 11.56 0.90 -5.79
N LEU A 54 12.82 1.02 -6.26
CA LEU A 54 14.00 0.81 -5.43
C LEU A 54 14.09 1.83 -4.29
N LEU A 55 13.74 3.10 -4.53
CA LEU A 55 13.73 4.13 -3.49
C LEU A 55 12.71 3.83 -2.39
N VAL A 56 11.52 3.35 -2.76
CA VAL A 56 10.50 2.93 -1.79
C VAL A 56 10.99 1.75 -0.96
N MET A 57 11.49 0.69 -1.59
CA MET A 57 12.02 -0.49 -0.86
C MET A 57 13.19 -0.12 0.06
N LEU A 58 14.09 0.76 -0.39
CA LEU A 58 15.18 1.26 0.45
C LEU A 58 14.64 2.02 1.67
N SER A 59 13.61 2.84 1.49
CA SER A 59 13.00 3.55 2.62
C SER A 59 12.36 2.61 3.64
N PHE A 60 11.77 1.48 3.21
CA PHE A 60 11.27 0.45 4.12
C PHE A 60 12.39 -0.25 4.89
N ILE A 61 13.52 -0.56 4.24
CA ILE A 61 14.70 -1.12 4.93
C ILE A 61 15.19 -0.15 6.02
N VAL A 62 15.30 1.15 5.70
CA VAL A 62 15.68 2.18 6.67
C VAL A 62 14.64 2.27 7.81
N GLN A 63 13.35 2.21 7.50
CA GLN A 63 12.28 2.21 8.48
C GLN A 63 12.42 1.03 9.47
N HIS A 64 12.64 -0.19 8.95
CA HIS A 64 12.83 -1.37 9.79
C HIS A 64 14.06 -1.24 10.69
N PHE A 65 15.16 -0.69 10.19
CA PHE A 65 16.36 -0.45 10.99
C PHE A 65 16.09 0.53 12.15
N LEU A 66 15.40 1.65 11.87
CA LEU A 66 15.02 2.61 12.92
C LEU A 66 14.10 1.99 13.98
N LEU A 67 13.16 1.15 13.57
CA LEU A 67 12.27 0.43 14.48
C LEU A 67 13.01 -0.61 15.32
N ILE A 68 14.03 -1.28 14.77
CA ILE A 68 14.91 -2.18 15.52
C ILE A 68 15.69 -1.41 16.58
N LEU A 69 16.30 -0.28 16.22
CA LEU A 69 17.01 0.57 17.18
C LEU A 69 16.09 1.02 18.32
N CYS A 70 14.87 1.45 17.98
CA CYS A 70 13.86 1.81 18.96
C CYS A 70 13.48 0.65 19.88
N ALA A 71 13.38 -0.57 19.35
CA ALA A 71 13.02 -1.75 20.12
C ALA A 71 14.15 -2.26 21.02
N LEU A 72 15.41 -2.01 20.67
CA LEU A 72 16.59 -2.33 21.48
C LEU A 72 16.84 -1.28 22.57
N ASP A 73 16.54 -0.02 22.29
CA ASP A 73 16.71 1.07 23.24
C ASP A 73 15.53 1.16 24.20
N THR A 74 15.48 0.22 25.15
CA THR A 74 14.44 0.18 26.19
C THR A 74 14.62 1.28 27.25
N SER A 75 15.72 2.05 27.19
CA SER A 75 16.19 2.88 28.29
C SER A 75 16.28 4.39 27.98
N SER A 76 16.07 4.85 26.73
CA SER A 76 16.36 6.25 26.38
C SER A 76 15.17 7.14 26.04
N THR A 77 15.30 8.35 26.60
CA THR A 77 14.86 9.72 26.30
C THR A 77 14.14 10.06 24.98
N ILE A 78 14.18 9.23 23.94
CA ILE A 78 13.47 9.44 22.67
C ILE A 78 12.29 8.48 22.63
N GLY A 79 11.12 8.95 23.06
CA GLY A 79 9.93 8.11 23.17
C GLY A 79 9.63 7.34 21.87
N ALA A 80 9.23 6.07 22.01
CA ALA A 80 8.90 5.17 20.89
C ALA A 80 7.93 5.79 19.86
N ASN A 81 7.07 6.70 20.32
CA ASN A 81 6.16 7.48 19.49
C ASN A 81 6.90 8.36 18.47
N SER A 82 7.98 9.03 18.88
CA SER A 82 8.78 9.91 18.01
C SER A 82 9.50 9.12 16.92
N VAL A 83 10.08 7.98 17.26
CA VAL A 83 10.74 7.11 16.26
C VAL A 83 9.71 6.51 15.29
N GLY A 84 8.53 6.13 15.78
CA GLY A 84 7.42 5.69 14.94
C GLY A 84 7.01 6.75 13.92
N VAL A 85 6.85 8.00 14.33
CA VAL A 85 6.48 9.11 13.42
C VAL A 85 7.59 9.43 12.43
N ILE A 86 8.85 9.53 12.88
CA ILE A 86 10.00 9.83 12.02
C ILE A 86 10.20 8.73 10.96
N SER A 87 10.14 7.47 11.38
CA SER A 87 10.30 6.33 10.47
C SER A 87 9.18 6.27 9.43
N SER A 88 7.94 6.60 9.83
CA SER A 88 6.80 6.70 8.92
C SER A 88 6.94 7.86 7.93
N PHE A 89 7.48 8.99 8.39
CA PHE A 89 7.75 10.15 7.54
C PHE A 89 8.77 9.81 6.44
N ILE A 90 9.84 9.08 6.75
CA ILE A 90 10.87 8.67 5.77
C ILE A 90 10.27 7.86 4.62
N VAL A 91 9.41 6.88 4.91
CA VAL A 91 8.72 6.09 3.88
C VAL A 91 7.68 6.92 3.14
N SER A 92 7.04 7.87 3.83
CA SER A 92 6.09 8.77 3.19
C SER A 92 6.76 9.65 2.13
N LEU A 93 8.02 10.06 2.33
CA LEU A 93 8.79 10.86 1.36
C LEU A 93 9.07 10.16 0.03
N THR A 94 9.03 8.83 -0.02
CA THR A 94 9.23 8.06 -1.25
C THR A 94 7.92 7.70 -1.95
N GLY A 95 6.78 8.13 -1.38
CA GLY A 95 5.45 7.81 -1.89
C GLY A 95 4.88 6.48 -1.38
N ASN A 96 5.56 5.82 -0.43
CA ASN A 96 5.08 4.64 0.30
C ASN A 96 4.55 3.52 -0.63
N ASN A 97 3.70 2.62 -0.11
CA ASN A 97 3.05 1.54 -0.84
C ASN A 97 2.30 2.03 -2.09
N ALA A 98 1.69 3.22 -2.05
CA ALA A 98 0.95 3.76 -3.19
C ALA A 98 1.85 3.96 -4.42
N CYS A 99 3.06 4.52 -4.23
CA CYS A 99 4.03 4.70 -5.30
C CYS A 99 4.55 3.36 -5.83
N PHE A 100 4.86 2.41 -4.93
CA PHE A 100 5.33 1.09 -5.34
C PHE A 100 4.29 0.37 -6.20
N ILE A 101 3.03 0.33 -5.74
CA ILE A 101 1.91 -0.29 -6.45
C ILE A 101 1.69 0.38 -7.82
N MET A 102 1.67 1.72 -7.85
CA MET A 102 1.57 2.46 -9.11
C MET A 102 2.67 2.05 -10.09
N CYS A 103 3.93 2.07 -9.66
CA CYS A 103 5.05 1.68 -10.52
C CYS A 103 4.93 0.23 -10.99
N CYS A 104 4.47 -0.70 -10.14
CA CYS A 104 4.27 -2.11 -10.53
C CYS A 104 3.25 -2.25 -11.64
N PHE A 105 2.07 -1.63 -11.49
CA PHE A 105 1.02 -1.67 -12.51
C PHE A 105 1.44 -0.95 -13.80
N SER A 106 2.11 0.20 -13.69
CA SER A 106 2.65 0.90 -14.85
C SER A 106 3.70 0.06 -15.57
N TYR A 107 4.59 -0.62 -14.85
CA TYR A 107 5.62 -1.48 -15.45
C TYR A 107 5.02 -2.69 -16.19
N VAL A 108 4.00 -3.33 -15.60
CA VAL A 108 3.26 -4.43 -16.25
C VAL A 108 2.59 -3.92 -17.52
N SER A 109 2.03 -2.71 -17.49
CA SER A 109 1.45 -2.06 -18.66
C SER A 109 2.49 -1.76 -19.74
N ASP A 110 3.67 -1.26 -19.35
CA ASP A 110 4.74 -0.89 -20.28
C ASP A 110 5.38 -2.11 -20.98
N THR A 111 5.37 -3.28 -20.32
CA THR A 111 6.03 -4.52 -20.81
C THR A 111 5.08 -5.54 -21.45
N THR A 112 3.77 -5.25 -21.50
CA THR A 112 2.76 -6.25 -21.91
C THR A 112 1.97 -5.78 -23.12
N HIS A 113 1.84 -6.66 -24.11
CA HIS A 113 0.97 -6.43 -25.26
C HIS A 113 -0.50 -6.31 -24.84
N LYS A 114 -1.25 -5.47 -25.56
CA LYS A 114 -2.65 -5.11 -25.24
C LYS A 114 -3.55 -6.32 -24.99
N ASP A 115 -3.42 -7.38 -25.77
CA ASP A 115 -4.28 -8.58 -25.68
C ASP A 115 -4.10 -9.36 -24.36
N LYS A 116 -2.93 -9.24 -23.72
CA LYS A 116 -2.61 -9.93 -22.45
C LYS A 116 -2.59 -8.97 -21.26
N LEU A 117 -2.83 -7.67 -21.49
CA LEU A 117 -2.69 -6.64 -20.48
C LEU A 117 -3.65 -6.85 -19.31
N THR A 118 -4.94 -7.07 -19.60
CA THR A 118 -5.96 -7.32 -18.57
C THR A 118 -5.63 -8.55 -17.74
N GLN A 119 -5.20 -9.65 -18.39
CA GLN A 119 -4.84 -10.88 -17.70
C GLN A 119 -3.62 -10.69 -16.79
N LYS A 120 -2.54 -10.07 -17.28
CA LYS A 120 -1.35 -9.85 -16.46
C LYS A 120 -1.60 -8.88 -15.32
N THR A 121 -2.36 -7.81 -15.56
CA THR A 121 -2.80 -6.86 -14.54
C THR A 121 -3.60 -7.57 -13.44
N GLY A 122 -4.53 -8.45 -13.81
CA GLY A 122 -5.29 -9.28 -12.88
C GLY A 122 -4.40 -10.22 -12.05
N ILE A 123 -3.44 -10.90 -12.68
CA ILE A 123 -2.47 -11.78 -11.99
C ILE A 123 -1.63 -10.97 -11.00
N THR A 124 -1.11 -9.80 -11.40
CA THR A 124 -0.35 -8.92 -10.50
C THR A 124 -1.17 -8.49 -9.30
N GLY A 125 -2.44 -8.10 -9.49
CA GLY A 125 -3.36 -7.78 -8.39
C GLY A 125 -3.60 -8.97 -7.45
N CYS A 126 -3.79 -10.18 -7.99
CA CYS A 126 -3.94 -11.40 -7.20
C CYS A 126 -2.69 -11.69 -6.35
N CYS A 127 -1.49 -11.55 -6.92
CA CYS A 127 -0.24 -11.73 -6.19
C CYS A 127 -0.10 -10.73 -5.04
N MET A 128 -0.48 -9.46 -5.24
CA MET A 128 -0.48 -8.46 -4.17
C MET A 128 -1.47 -8.82 -3.05
N PHE A 129 -2.69 -9.23 -3.40
CA PHE A 129 -3.69 -9.63 -2.42
C PHE A 129 -3.24 -10.85 -1.61
N LEU A 130 -2.61 -11.83 -2.26
CA LEU A 130 -1.98 -12.97 -1.60
C LEU A 130 -0.88 -12.53 -0.64
N ALA A 131 0.04 -11.68 -1.08
CA ALA A 131 1.12 -11.18 -0.23
C ALA A 131 0.56 -10.51 1.04
N PHE A 132 -0.49 -9.70 0.90
CA PHE A 132 -1.17 -9.06 2.03
C PHE A 132 -1.82 -10.07 2.98
N THR A 133 -2.52 -11.07 2.42
CA THR A 133 -3.16 -12.15 3.18
C THR A 133 -2.13 -12.99 3.95
N PHE A 134 -1.06 -13.41 3.29
CA PHE A 134 0.04 -14.17 3.91
C PHE A 134 0.75 -13.35 4.99
N GLY A 135 1.01 -12.06 4.73
CA GLY A 135 1.63 -11.16 5.71
C GLY A 135 0.79 -11.03 6.98
N MET A 136 -0.52 -10.81 6.86
CA MET A 136 -1.42 -10.77 8.02
C MET A 136 -1.55 -12.13 8.71
N GLY A 137 -1.67 -13.23 7.95
CA GLY A 137 -1.75 -14.57 8.52
C GLY A 137 -0.50 -14.94 9.35
N LEU A 138 0.69 -14.59 8.87
CA LEU A 138 1.95 -14.81 9.58
C LEU A 138 2.13 -13.88 10.79
N SER A 139 1.54 -12.68 10.75
CA SER A 139 1.70 -11.68 11.84
C SER A 139 1.26 -12.22 13.21
N GLY A 140 0.19 -13.02 13.27
CA GLY A 140 -0.30 -13.64 14.50
C GLY A 140 0.68 -14.66 15.08
N ALA A 141 1.23 -15.55 14.24
CA ALA A 141 2.23 -16.54 14.68
C ALA A 141 3.55 -15.88 15.12
N LEU A 142 3.96 -14.84 14.41
CA LEU A 142 5.19 -14.08 14.70
C LEU A 142 5.07 -13.18 15.93
N SER A 143 3.85 -12.88 16.41
CA SER A 143 3.62 -11.99 17.57
C SER A 143 4.35 -12.42 18.84
N SER A 144 4.62 -13.71 18.99
CA SER A 144 5.34 -14.29 20.14
C SER A 144 6.85 -14.05 20.14
N LEU A 145 7.44 -13.64 19.01
CA LEU A 145 8.89 -13.56 18.81
C LEU A 145 9.52 -12.25 19.33
N GLY A 146 8.71 -11.30 19.78
CA GLY A 146 9.15 -9.97 20.20
C GLY A 146 9.50 -9.04 19.03
N PHE A 147 9.36 -7.72 19.25
CA PHE A 147 9.43 -6.71 18.17
C PHE A 147 10.74 -6.71 17.38
N VAL A 148 11.89 -6.86 18.06
CA VAL A 148 13.22 -6.87 17.42
C VAL A 148 13.32 -7.96 16.36
N LYS A 149 12.89 -9.18 16.68
CA LYS A 149 12.95 -10.32 15.73
C LYS A 149 12.01 -10.11 14.56
N ILE A 150 10.79 -9.63 14.81
CA ILE A 150 9.80 -9.35 13.76
C ILE A 150 10.35 -8.33 12.76
N PHE A 151 10.87 -7.20 13.23
CA PHE A 151 11.42 -6.17 12.35
C PHE A 151 12.69 -6.64 11.63
N THR A 152 13.50 -7.49 12.25
CA THR A 152 14.68 -8.08 11.59
C THR A 152 14.29 -9.02 10.47
N ILE A 153 13.29 -9.88 10.68
CA ILE A 153 12.75 -10.76 9.63
C ILE A 153 12.21 -9.92 8.46
N ALA A 154 11.42 -8.88 8.76
CA ALA A 154 10.90 -7.97 7.75
C ALA A 154 12.03 -7.30 6.95
N ALA A 155 13.07 -6.78 7.62
CA ALA A 155 14.22 -6.18 6.96
C ALA A 155 14.97 -7.16 6.04
N ILE A 156 15.13 -8.42 6.45
CA ILE A 156 15.79 -9.45 5.63
C ILE A 156 14.96 -9.74 4.37
N VAL A 157 13.66 -9.97 4.51
CA VAL A 157 12.76 -10.25 3.38
C VAL A 157 12.74 -9.07 2.40
N GLU A 158 12.64 -7.84 2.91
CA GLU A 158 12.67 -6.63 2.10
C GLU A 158 14.01 -6.46 1.38
N THR A 159 15.13 -6.76 2.05
CA THR A 159 16.47 -6.71 1.45
C THR A 159 16.63 -7.73 0.34
N ILE A 160 16.13 -8.96 0.52
CA ILE A 160 16.12 -9.99 -0.54
C ILE A 160 15.30 -9.50 -1.74
N GLY A 161 14.11 -8.94 -1.48
CA GLY A 161 13.26 -8.34 -2.52
C GLY A 161 13.95 -7.20 -3.25
N PHE A 162 14.66 -6.33 -2.53
CA PHE A 162 15.42 -5.21 -3.08
C PHE A 162 16.54 -5.70 -4.01
N ILE A 163 17.32 -6.69 -3.58
CA ILE A 163 18.38 -7.30 -4.39
C ILE A 163 17.78 -7.94 -5.65
N TRP A 164 16.68 -8.67 -5.50
CA TRP A 164 16.00 -9.29 -6.64
C TRP A 164 15.49 -8.24 -7.63
N LEU A 165 14.90 -7.14 -7.16
CA LEU A 165 14.45 -6.04 -8.00
C LEU A 165 15.64 -5.35 -8.69
N LEU A 166 16.74 -5.15 -7.96
CA LEU A 166 17.94 -4.46 -8.44
C LEU A 166 18.59 -5.21 -9.61
N TYR A 167 18.69 -6.54 -9.54
CA TYR A 167 19.34 -7.33 -10.60
C TYR A 167 18.37 -7.96 -11.60
N GLY A 168 17.17 -8.35 -11.15
CA GLY A 168 16.22 -9.12 -11.95
C GLY A 168 15.29 -8.29 -12.82
N LEU A 169 14.98 -7.03 -12.45
CA LEU A 169 14.04 -6.22 -13.21
C LEU A 169 14.76 -5.32 -14.23
N PRO A 170 14.54 -5.46 -15.55
CA PRO A 170 15.12 -4.56 -16.53
C PRO A 170 14.48 -3.17 -16.42
N ASN A 171 15.31 -2.13 -16.52
CA ASN A 171 14.82 -0.75 -16.52
C ASN A 171 14.23 -0.41 -17.88
N VAL A 172 12.90 -0.33 -17.96
CA VAL A 172 12.19 0.04 -19.19
C VAL A 172 12.04 1.55 -19.21
N VAL A 173 12.67 2.19 -20.20
CA VAL A 173 12.68 3.64 -20.37
C VAL A 173 12.35 3.94 -21.82
N ARG A 174 11.47 4.92 -22.04
CA ARG A 174 10.98 5.28 -23.38
C ARG A 174 12.07 5.92 -24.25
N ASP A 175 12.99 6.68 -23.65
CA ASP A 175 14.13 7.29 -24.33
C ASP A 175 15.42 7.12 -23.50
N GLU A 176 16.13 6.03 -23.79
CA GLU A 176 17.38 5.69 -23.10
C GLU A 176 18.52 6.68 -23.38
N LYS A 177 18.51 7.34 -24.56
CA LYS A 177 19.53 8.32 -24.93
C LYS A 177 19.34 9.64 -24.19
N ALA A 178 18.09 10.08 -24.03
CA ALA A 178 17.76 11.25 -23.21
C ALA A 178 18.10 11.03 -21.73
N LEU A 179 17.84 9.81 -21.20
CA LEU A 179 18.21 9.47 -19.83
C LEU A 179 19.72 9.60 -19.60
N LYS A 180 20.56 9.03 -20.49
CA LYS A 180 22.03 9.10 -20.38
C LYS A 180 22.60 10.52 -20.41
N ARG A 181 21.87 11.47 -21.01
CA ARG A 181 22.27 12.89 -21.09
C ARG A 181 21.74 13.73 -19.93
N THR A 182 20.88 13.18 -19.08
CA THR A 182 20.22 13.92 -18.00
C THR A 182 21.05 13.84 -16.72
N THR A 183 21.28 14.97 -16.06
CA THR A 183 21.94 15.07 -14.75
C THR A 183 20.95 14.80 -13.61
N ILE A 184 21.43 14.25 -12.49
CA ILE A 184 20.62 14.03 -11.26
C ILE A 184 19.93 15.34 -10.81
N GLN A 185 20.62 16.48 -10.87
CA GLN A 185 20.05 17.77 -10.53
C GLN A 185 18.81 18.11 -11.37
N LYS A 186 18.85 17.80 -12.67
CA LYS A 186 17.71 17.98 -13.57
C LYS A 186 16.58 17.00 -13.24
N MET A 187 16.90 15.74 -12.93
CA MET A 187 15.90 14.77 -12.51
C MET A 187 15.18 15.20 -11.23
N LEU A 188 15.91 15.75 -10.24
CA LEU A 188 15.33 16.28 -9.00
C LEU A 188 14.51 17.55 -9.26
N SER A 189 15.01 18.47 -10.07
CA SER A 189 14.27 19.68 -10.44
C SER A 189 12.95 19.35 -11.15
N GLU A 190 12.97 18.36 -12.05
CA GLU A 190 11.77 17.92 -12.74
C GLU A 190 10.83 17.15 -11.81
N LEU A 191 11.32 16.40 -10.82
CA LEU A 191 10.45 15.71 -9.85
C LEU A 191 9.59 16.69 -9.05
N PHE A 192 10.15 17.84 -8.67
CA PHE A 192 9.44 18.88 -7.91
C PHE A 192 8.82 19.97 -8.80
N ASP A 193 8.77 19.75 -10.11
CA ASP A 193 8.08 20.67 -11.00
C ASP A 193 6.56 20.61 -10.74
N LYS A 194 6.00 21.75 -10.32
CA LYS A 194 4.57 21.92 -10.06
C LYS A 194 3.74 21.61 -11.31
N GLN A 195 4.32 21.78 -12.50
CA GLN A 195 3.66 21.46 -13.74
C GLN A 195 3.27 19.98 -13.81
N ASN A 196 4.04 19.07 -13.21
CA ASN A 196 3.68 17.65 -13.17
C ASN A 196 2.39 17.38 -12.39
N VAL A 197 2.17 18.08 -11.27
CA VAL A 197 0.92 17.96 -10.50
C VAL A 197 -0.25 18.49 -11.33
N VAL A 198 -0.05 19.66 -11.94
CA VAL A 198 -1.08 20.31 -12.78
C VAL A 198 -1.42 19.42 -13.97
N ASP A 199 -0.43 18.84 -14.63
CA ASP A 199 -0.61 17.95 -15.77
C ASP A 199 -1.24 16.62 -15.36
N ALA A 200 -0.90 16.08 -14.19
CA ALA A 200 -1.54 14.88 -13.64
C ALA A 200 -3.04 15.13 -13.37
N ILE A 201 -3.38 16.23 -12.69
CA ILE A 201 -4.77 16.61 -12.41
C ILE A 201 -5.51 16.88 -13.72
N ASN A 202 -4.92 17.68 -14.62
CA ASN A 202 -5.51 18.00 -15.91
C ASN A 202 -5.73 16.74 -16.75
N SER A 203 -4.81 15.77 -16.72
CA SER A 203 -4.96 14.49 -17.43
C SER A 203 -6.13 13.65 -16.91
N GLY A 204 -6.46 13.78 -15.62
CA GLY A 204 -7.64 13.17 -15.00
C GLY A 204 -8.96 13.84 -15.43
N VAL A 205 -8.97 15.17 -15.59
CA VAL A 205 -10.18 15.96 -15.87
C VAL A 205 -10.39 16.28 -17.37
N LYS A 206 -9.35 16.06 -18.19
CA LYS A 206 -9.37 16.33 -19.64
C LYS A 206 -10.56 15.64 -20.31
N ALA A 207 -11.27 16.39 -21.15
CA ALA A 207 -12.35 15.84 -21.97
C ALA A 207 -11.78 14.76 -22.92
N ARG A 208 -12.39 13.57 -22.88
CA ARG A 208 -12.02 12.43 -23.73
C ARG A 208 -13.22 12.07 -24.62
N PRO A 209 -13.00 11.72 -25.90
CA PRO A 209 -14.08 11.31 -26.79
C PRO A 209 -14.83 10.09 -26.22
N GLY A 210 -16.13 9.96 -26.52
CA GLY A 210 -16.91 8.75 -26.20
C GLY A 210 -17.34 8.56 -24.74
N ASN A 211 -17.55 9.65 -23.97
CA ASN A 211 -17.90 9.63 -22.54
C ASN A 211 -16.84 8.96 -21.63
N ASP A 212 -15.62 8.72 -22.12
CA ASP A 212 -14.58 8.04 -21.36
C ASP A 212 -14.15 8.79 -20.10
N ARG A 213 -14.30 10.12 -20.08
CA ARG A 213 -14.12 10.93 -18.86
C ARG A 213 -15.14 10.56 -17.78
N LEU A 214 -16.42 10.41 -18.15
CA LEU A 214 -17.46 10.03 -17.20
C LEU A 214 -17.22 8.61 -16.68
N LYS A 215 -16.80 7.69 -17.54
CA LYS A 215 -16.44 6.31 -17.14
C LYS A 215 -15.28 6.31 -16.13
N LEU A 216 -14.23 7.10 -16.38
CA LEU A 216 -13.11 7.25 -15.44
C LEU A 216 -13.53 7.84 -14.09
N LEU A 217 -14.32 8.91 -14.11
CA LEU A 217 -14.81 9.52 -12.86
C LEU A 217 -15.73 8.58 -12.09
N ALA A 218 -16.61 7.84 -12.79
CA ALA A 218 -17.45 6.83 -12.18
C ALA A 218 -16.63 5.68 -11.57
N LEU A 219 -15.58 5.23 -12.26
CA LEU A 219 -14.65 4.21 -11.74
C LEU A 219 -13.93 4.71 -10.48
N LEU A 220 -13.40 5.93 -10.49
CA LEU A 220 -12.76 6.55 -9.30
C LEU A 220 -13.74 6.66 -8.13
N ALA A 221 -14.96 7.14 -8.38
CA ALA A 221 -16.00 7.25 -7.36
C ALA A 221 -16.39 5.88 -6.80
N SER A 222 -16.58 4.88 -7.67
CA SER A 222 -16.88 3.50 -7.25
C SER A 222 -15.76 2.91 -6.38
N HIS A 223 -14.50 3.17 -6.73
CA HIS A 223 -13.36 2.70 -5.97
C HIS A 223 -13.32 3.32 -4.57
N CYS A 224 -13.55 4.63 -4.46
CA CYS A 224 -13.67 5.31 -3.18
C CYS A 224 -14.82 4.75 -2.32
N LEU A 225 -15.98 4.49 -2.94
CA LEU A 225 -17.16 3.94 -2.25
C LEU A 225 -16.95 2.51 -1.75
N VAL A 226 -16.09 1.71 -2.40
CA VAL A 226 -15.75 0.36 -1.95
C VAL A 226 -14.64 0.38 -0.88
N MET A 227 -13.60 1.19 -1.08
CA MET A 227 -12.43 1.20 -0.20
C MET A 227 -12.68 1.89 1.14
N ALA A 228 -13.48 2.97 1.18
CA ALA A 228 -13.73 3.70 2.42
C ALA A 228 -14.47 2.84 3.49
N PRO A 229 -15.56 2.13 3.16
CA PRO A 229 -16.18 1.20 4.09
C PRO A 229 -15.25 0.05 4.47
N MET A 230 -14.47 -0.50 3.54
CA MET A 230 -13.55 -1.61 3.83
C MET A 230 -12.48 -1.22 4.86
N MET A 231 -11.92 -0.03 4.76
CA MET A 231 -10.96 0.50 5.75
C MET A 231 -11.64 0.76 7.11
N GLY A 232 -12.87 1.29 7.10
CA GLY A 232 -13.65 1.54 8.31
C GLY A 232 -14.10 0.26 9.03
N GLU A 233 -14.51 -0.77 8.28
CA GLU A 233 -14.87 -2.10 8.79
C GLU A 233 -13.70 -2.68 9.57
N GLY A 234 -12.47 -2.63 9.01
CA GLY A 234 -11.27 -3.16 9.66
C GLY A 234 -11.02 -2.61 11.07
N ALA A 235 -11.37 -1.35 11.33
CA ALA A 235 -11.19 -0.71 12.64
C ALA A 235 -12.23 -1.15 13.68
N VAL A 236 -13.43 -1.56 13.26
CA VAL A 236 -14.57 -1.82 14.15
C VAL A 236 -14.91 -3.32 14.24
N MET A 237 -14.53 -4.12 13.23
CA MET A 237 -14.88 -5.53 13.10
C MET A 237 -14.49 -6.36 14.32
N TYR A 238 -13.30 -6.12 14.89
CA TYR A 238 -12.83 -6.83 16.07
C TYR A 238 -13.69 -6.53 17.30
N LEU A 239 -13.98 -5.24 17.56
CA LEU A 239 -14.81 -4.80 18.67
C LEU A 239 -16.24 -5.33 18.54
N PHE A 240 -16.79 -5.30 17.32
CA PHE A 240 -18.11 -5.86 17.03
C PHE A 240 -18.16 -7.37 17.29
N GLY A 241 -17.15 -8.12 16.81
CA GLY A 241 -17.02 -9.55 17.04
C GLY A 241 -17.00 -9.91 18.52
N LYS A 242 -16.21 -9.15 19.30
CA LYS A 242 -16.11 -9.29 20.75
C LYS A 242 -17.43 -8.98 21.47
N TYR A 243 -18.08 -7.85 21.13
CA TYR A 243 -19.31 -7.42 21.81
C TYR A 243 -20.54 -8.26 21.44
N LYS A 244 -20.71 -8.60 20.15
CA LYS A 244 -21.92 -9.27 19.66
C LYS A 244 -21.87 -10.79 19.77
N PHE A 245 -20.70 -11.39 19.51
CA PHE A 245 -20.53 -12.84 19.45
C PHE A 245 -19.65 -13.40 20.57
N GLY A 246 -19.14 -12.54 21.47
CA GLY A 246 -18.23 -12.97 22.52
C GLY A 246 -16.91 -13.52 21.99
N TRP A 247 -16.52 -13.15 20.76
CA TRP A 247 -15.31 -13.68 20.15
C TRP A 247 -14.06 -13.27 20.93
N ASP A 248 -13.21 -14.25 21.19
CA ASP A 248 -11.84 -14.02 21.60
C ASP A 248 -10.94 -13.71 20.38
N ALA A 249 -9.67 -13.42 20.61
CA ALA A 249 -8.73 -13.12 19.54
C ALA A 249 -8.57 -14.28 18.54
N ALA A 250 -8.70 -15.53 19.01
CA ALA A 250 -8.55 -16.73 18.17
C ALA A 250 -9.75 -16.93 17.23
N ALA A 251 -10.98 -16.77 17.73
CA ALA A 251 -12.19 -16.84 16.92
C ALA A 251 -12.23 -15.76 15.84
N PHE A 252 -11.84 -14.52 16.20
CA PHE A 252 -11.75 -13.43 15.24
C PHE A 252 -10.68 -13.68 14.16
N ALA A 253 -9.49 -14.13 14.55
CA ALA A 253 -8.43 -14.47 13.60
C ALA A 253 -8.86 -15.59 12.63
N THR A 254 -9.59 -16.58 13.13
CA THR A 254 -10.15 -17.68 12.31
C THR A 254 -11.16 -17.17 11.30
N PHE A 255 -12.09 -16.30 11.73
CA PHE A 255 -13.06 -15.66 10.83
C PHE A 255 -12.37 -14.82 9.75
N MET A 256 -11.37 -14.00 10.11
CA MET A 256 -10.63 -13.19 9.15
C MET A 256 -9.85 -14.05 8.15
N THR A 257 -9.25 -15.14 8.61
CA THR A 257 -8.56 -16.10 7.74
C THR A 257 -9.54 -16.72 6.74
N PHE A 258 -10.72 -17.13 7.20
CA PHE A 258 -11.78 -17.65 6.34
C PHE A 258 -12.23 -16.61 5.29
N LYS A 259 -12.50 -15.37 5.71
CA LYS A 259 -12.87 -14.25 4.82
C LYS A 259 -11.80 -14.02 3.74
N MET A 260 -10.51 -14.05 4.10
CA MET A 260 -9.41 -13.84 3.14
C MET A 260 -9.25 -15.01 2.16
N VAL A 261 -9.35 -16.25 2.63
CA VAL A 261 -9.25 -17.43 1.76
C VAL A 261 -10.41 -17.45 0.76
N PHE A 262 -11.64 -17.21 1.22
CA PHE A 262 -12.80 -17.14 0.32
C PHE A 262 -12.70 -15.97 -0.66
N GLY A 263 -12.23 -14.80 -0.21
CA GLY A 263 -11.97 -13.66 -1.09
C GLY A 263 -10.92 -13.97 -2.16
N PHE A 264 -9.85 -14.67 -1.78
CA PHE A 264 -8.82 -15.10 -2.72
C PHE A 264 -9.34 -16.10 -3.76
N VAL A 265 -10.02 -17.17 -3.32
CA VAL A 265 -10.60 -18.18 -4.21
C VAL A 265 -11.65 -17.54 -5.12
N GLY A 266 -12.51 -16.68 -4.58
CA GLY A 266 -13.51 -15.93 -5.33
C GLY A 266 -12.89 -15.06 -6.43
N ASN A 267 -11.84 -14.29 -6.09
CA ASN A 267 -11.13 -13.46 -7.07
C ASN A 267 -10.47 -14.31 -8.17
N PHE A 268 -9.85 -15.44 -7.83
CA PHE A 268 -9.19 -16.30 -8.80
C PHE A 268 -10.19 -16.97 -9.75
N VAL A 269 -11.28 -17.52 -9.21
CA VAL A 269 -12.37 -18.12 -10.01
C VAL A 269 -13.01 -17.06 -10.90
N SER A 270 -13.32 -15.89 -10.35
CA SER A 270 -13.87 -14.73 -11.08
C SER A 270 -12.98 -14.34 -12.26
N MET A 271 -11.66 -14.23 -12.06
CA MET A 271 -10.70 -13.92 -13.14
C MET A 271 -10.74 -14.95 -14.27
N ILE A 272 -10.76 -16.25 -13.93
CA ILE A 272 -10.81 -17.33 -14.94
C ILE A 272 -12.13 -17.32 -15.69
N VAL A 273 -13.25 -17.21 -14.98
CA VAL A 273 -14.60 -17.24 -15.56
C VAL A 273 -14.80 -16.04 -16.47
N PHE A 274 -14.50 -14.82 -16.01
CA PHE A 274 -14.70 -13.61 -16.80
C PHE A 274 -13.77 -13.52 -18.01
N SER A 275 -12.54 -14.01 -17.89
CA SER A 275 -11.61 -14.14 -19.03
C SER A 275 -12.15 -15.09 -20.10
N LYS A 276 -12.73 -16.24 -19.70
CA LYS A 276 -13.36 -17.18 -20.65
C LYS A 276 -14.64 -16.63 -21.29
N LEU A 277 -15.43 -15.87 -20.54
CA LEU A 277 -16.68 -15.27 -21.02
C LEU A 277 -16.48 -14.02 -21.89
N LYS A 278 -15.24 -13.52 -22.03
CA LYS A 278 -14.92 -12.28 -22.77
C LYS A 278 -15.80 -11.10 -22.35
N LEU A 279 -16.14 -11.01 -21.07
CA LEU A 279 -16.96 -9.93 -20.55
C LEU A 279 -16.21 -8.60 -20.68
N SER A 280 -16.95 -7.54 -21.00
CA SER A 280 -16.37 -6.20 -21.01
C SER A 280 -16.03 -5.73 -19.59
N ASP A 281 -14.96 -4.96 -19.41
CA ASP A 281 -14.53 -4.45 -18.10
C ASP A 281 -15.65 -3.77 -17.29
N PRO A 282 -16.59 -2.98 -17.89
CA PRO A 282 -17.73 -2.44 -17.17
C PRO A 282 -18.70 -3.51 -16.63
N SER A 283 -18.91 -4.59 -17.37
CA SER A 283 -19.77 -5.71 -16.94
C SER A 283 -19.20 -6.41 -15.72
N ILE A 284 -17.88 -6.59 -15.69
CA ILE A 284 -17.15 -7.14 -14.54
C ILE A 284 -17.31 -6.22 -13.32
N GLY A 285 -17.20 -4.90 -13.53
CA GLY A 285 -17.43 -3.90 -12.47
C GLY A 285 -18.83 -3.98 -11.87
N ILE A 286 -19.88 -4.11 -12.70
CA ILE A 286 -21.27 -4.23 -12.24
C ILE A 286 -21.46 -5.51 -11.42
N VAL A 287 -20.96 -6.65 -11.90
CA VAL A 287 -21.05 -7.93 -11.15
C VAL A 287 -20.32 -7.84 -9.81
N SER A 288 -19.17 -7.18 -9.78
CA SER A 288 -18.40 -6.95 -8.54
C SER A 288 -19.19 -6.12 -7.53
N CYS A 289 -19.84 -5.02 -7.96
CA CYS A 289 -20.65 -4.18 -7.07
C CYS A 289 -21.89 -4.88 -6.51
N VAL A 290 -22.46 -5.87 -7.23
CA VAL A 290 -23.62 -6.65 -6.75
C VAL A 290 -23.19 -7.76 -5.78
N ALA A 291 -21.96 -8.24 -5.89
CA ALA A 291 -21.43 -9.32 -5.07
C ALA A 291 -20.85 -8.85 -3.72
N HIS A 292 -20.70 -7.54 -3.53
CA HIS A 292 -20.04 -6.91 -2.38
C HIS A 292 -21.04 -6.48 -1.29
#